data_AF-A0A3B8WTD3-F1
#
_entry.id   AF-A0A3B8WTD3-F1
#
_cell.length_a   1.000
_cell.length_b   1.000
_cell.length_c   1.000
_cell.angle_alpha   90.00
_cell.angle_beta   90.00
_cell.angle_gamma   90.00
#
_symmetry.space_group_name_H-M   'P 1'
#
loop_
_entity.id
_entity.type
_entity.pdbx_description
1 polymer ?
#
loop_
_entity_poly.entity_id
_entity_poly.type
_entity_poly.pdbx_seq_one_letter_code
_entity_poly.pdbx_strand_id
1 'polypeptide(L)'
;MLRPVKSDLLLGRPISVYGFRRLSEDDITIEFLILEKGKGTEQLCSLESGDEVELIGPVGNTWPQPEKDAKVALFGGGVGVAPVAGFASTLPKNTYDFYAAFKSGSYGLDYIHPHELVITTDDGSVGIKGMITAAIDENSIKKYDEVYACGPTPMLAYIKEIAEKAGVKCWLSLEKRMACGLGACLGCTIKTAEGNKRCCKDGPVFDSRIIDFTRIQSDVTSPKMARREPLSQEDEVDLSVNIAGVEFKNPVIAASGTFGYGSEYNSIFDVNILGGICSKGLTLEGRPGNPGERLVETPSGLINSIGLENPGIQHFIDNELPQMLEFGATTVANLSGSSLETYVEGAKLLDKTDVPMIELNISCPNVKAGGMAFGMDCAQAARVTGAVRAVTKKPLMVKLSPNAPDLIGVAMAVRQAGADAISLVNTFQATSINIETGRPVFENIRAGFSGPAVKPIALRMVYDLCLAMSKLPEKERIPVVGLGGISCWQDA
;
A
#
# COMPACT_ATOMS: atom_id res chain seq x y z
N MET A 1 -8.24 20.52 0.88
CA MET A 1 -8.06 19.13 1.35
C MET A 1 -9.42 18.59 1.71
N LEU A 2 -9.83 17.47 1.13
CA LEU A 2 -11.15 16.85 1.34
C LEU A 2 -11.02 15.46 1.96
N ARG A 3 -11.86 15.13 2.94
CA ARG A 3 -11.96 13.79 3.49
C ARG A 3 -13.41 13.51 3.90
N PRO A 4 -14.05 12.41 3.47
CA PRO A 4 -15.34 12.02 4.03
C PRO A 4 -15.23 11.83 5.54
N VAL A 5 -16.20 12.30 6.32
CA VAL A 5 -16.21 12.11 7.79
C VAL A 5 -16.21 10.61 8.13
N LYS A 6 -16.89 9.79 7.32
CA LYS A 6 -16.95 8.33 7.45
C LYS A 6 -15.71 7.57 6.94
N SER A 7 -14.66 8.27 6.51
CA SER A 7 -13.47 7.64 5.92
C SER A 7 -12.62 6.94 6.97
N ASP A 8 -12.19 5.71 6.66
CA ASP A 8 -11.17 4.95 7.40
C ASP A 8 -9.73 5.41 7.08
N LEU A 9 -9.58 6.36 6.14
CA LEU A 9 -8.28 6.88 5.72
C LEU A 9 -7.83 8.05 6.58
N LEU A 10 -6.53 8.10 6.87
CA LEU A 10 -5.94 9.10 7.77
C LEU A 10 -5.82 10.50 7.15
N LEU A 11 -5.53 10.60 5.85
CA LEU A 11 -5.20 11.87 5.19
C LEU A 11 -6.36 12.33 4.30
N GLY A 12 -6.57 13.63 4.21
CA GLY A 12 -7.41 14.23 3.17
C GLY A 12 -6.77 14.19 1.78
N ARG A 13 -7.53 14.49 0.75
CA ARG A 13 -7.07 14.59 -0.64
C ARG A 13 -6.93 16.06 -1.04
N PRO A 14 -5.78 16.49 -1.60
CA PRO A 14 -5.69 17.79 -2.23
C PRO A 14 -6.49 17.75 -3.53
N ILE A 15 -7.66 18.36 -3.53
CA ILE A 15 -8.55 18.46 -4.70
C ILE A 15 -8.73 19.95 -4.98
N SER A 16 -8.43 20.37 -6.21
CA SER A 16 -8.59 21.76 -6.64
C SER A 16 -10.08 22.07 -6.84
N VAL A 17 -10.47 23.31 -6.55
CA VAL A 17 -11.84 23.79 -6.75
C VAL A 17 -12.14 23.87 -8.25
N TYR A 18 -13.25 23.27 -8.68
CA TYR A 18 -13.71 23.32 -10.06
C TYR A 18 -14.65 24.50 -10.31
N GLY A 19 -15.56 24.75 -9.36
CA GLY A 19 -16.53 25.83 -9.46
C GLY A 19 -16.98 26.27 -8.06
N PHE A 20 -17.57 27.45 -7.98
CA PHE A 20 -18.19 27.93 -6.76
C PHE A 20 -19.31 28.90 -7.07
N ARG A 21 -20.33 28.94 -6.22
CA ARG A 21 -21.46 29.85 -6.33
C ARG A 21 -21.88 30.31 -4.93
N ARG A 22 -21.88 31.62 -4.71
CA ARG A 22 -22.44 32.20 -3.49
C ARG A 22 -23.97 32.22 -3.62
N LEU A 23 -24.66 31.63 -2.64
CA LEU A 23 -26.13 31.57 -2.60
C LEU A 23 -26.70 32.68 -1.71
N SER A 24 -26.03 32.98 -0.60
CA SER A 24 -26.38 34.03 0.35
C SER A 24 -25.11 34.61 0.99
N GLU A 25 -25.24 35.46 2.00
CA GLU A 25 -24.05 35.93 2.73
C GLU A 25 -23.30 34.78 3.42
N ASP A 26 -24.04 33.80 3.95
CA ASP A 26 -23.50 32.70 4.75
C ASP A 26 -23.44 31.36 3.99
N ASP A 27 -24.08 31.27 2.82
CA ASP A 27 -24.15 30.04 2.03
C ASP A 27 -23.35 30.11 0.74
N ILE A 28 -22.49 29.11 0.55
CA ILE A 28 -21.71 28.90 -0.66
C ILE A 28 -21.82 27.45 -1.12
N THR A 29 -21.99 27.25 -2.42
CA THR A 29 -21.78 25.96 -3.08
C THR A 29 -20.37 25.93 -3.64
N ILE A 30 -19.63 24.85 -3.37
CA ILE A 30 -18.31 24.60 -3.94
C ILE A 30 -18.39 23.29 -4.71
N GLU A 31 -17.89 23.30 -5.94
CA GLU A 31 -17.89 22.16 -6.84
C GLU A 31 -16.46 21.66 -7.02
N PHE A 32 -16.31 20.34 -7.02
CA PHE A 32 -15.03 19.66 -7.23
C PHE A 32 -15.16 18.66 -8.36
N LEU A 33 -14.14 18.60 -9.21
CA LEU A 33 -14.03 17.61 -10.26
C LEU A 33 -13.01 16.55 -9.85
N ILE A 34 -13.50 15.35 -9.56
CA ILE A 34 -12.68 14.27 -8.99
C ILE A 34 -12.60 13.14 -9.99
N LEU A 35 -11.38 12.77 -10.37
CA LEU A 35 -11.14 11.55 -11.12
C LEU A 35 -10.91 10.40 -10.15
N GLU A 36 -11.73 9.36 -10.25
CA GLU A 36 -11.65 8.20 -9.35
C GLU A 36 -10.35 7.41 -9.59
N LYS A 37 -9.38 7.58 -8.69
CA LYS A 37 -8.07 6.94 -8.69
C LYS A 37 -7.67 6.49 -7.29
N GLY A 38 -8.14 5.30 -6.93
CA GLY A 38 -7.83 4.62 -5.67
C GLY A 38 -8.75 5.03 -4.52
N LYS A 39 -8.58 4.34 -3.38
CA LYS A 39 -9.54 4.32 -2.26
C LYS A 39 -10.04 5.70 -1.79
N GLY A 40 -9.16 6.70 -1.72
CA GLY A 40 -9.57 8.00 -1.18
C GLY A 40 -10.45 8.84 -2.10
N THR A 41 -10.25 8.74 -3.42
CA THR A 41 -11.15 9.40 -4.39
C THR A 41 -12.40 8.57 -4.62
N GLU A 42 -12.31 7.24 -4.56
CA GLU A 42 -13.47 6.33 -4.59
C GLU A 42 -14.44 6.64 -3.44
N GLN A 43 -13.92 6.82 -2.21
CA GLN A 43 -14.74 7.25 -1.07
C GLN A 43 -15.33 8.65 -1.21
N LEU A 44 -14.70 9.55 -1.98
CA LEU A 44 -15.25 10.89 -2.27
C LEU A 44 -16.31 10.83 -3.38
N CYS A 45 -16.13 9.99 -4.39
CA CYS A 45 -17.07 9.82 -5.50
C CYS A 45 -18.31 9.01 -5.11
N SER A 46 -18.24 8.22 -4.03
CA SER A 46 -19.38 7.44 -3.49
C SER A 46 -20.23 8.21 -2.47
N LEU A 47 -19.97 9.51 -2.28
CA LEU A 47 -20.79 10.33 -1.39
C LEU A 47 -22.16 10.63 -2.00
N GLU A 48 -23.17 10.59 -1.16
CA GLU A 48 -24.56 10.91 -1.50
C GLU A 48 -24.99 12.24 -0.85
N SER A 49 -26.15 12.75 -1.27
CA SER A 49 -26.71 13.96 -0.67
C SER A 49 -26.94 13.76 0.83
N GLY A 50 -26.40 14.67 1.64
CA GLY A 50 -26.46 14.60 3.11
C GLY A 50 -25.22 13.99 3.77
N ASP A 51 -24.30 13.37 3.00
CA ASP A 51 -23.01 12.96 3.55
C ASP A 51 -22.15 14.19 3.93
N GLU A 52 -21.41 14.06 5.03
CA GLU A 52 -20.51 15.11 5.51
C GLU A 52 -19.06 14.90 5.02
N VAL A 53 -18.40 16.02 4.70
CA VAL A 53 -17.01 16.07 4.25
C VAL A 53 -16.24 17.07 5.11
N GLU A 54 -15.12 16.61 5.66
CA GLU A 54 -14.13 17.50 6.28
C GLU A 54 -13.37 18.26 5.19
N LEU A 55 -13.31 19.58 5.35
CA LEU A 55 -12.64 20.48 4.43
C LEU A 55 -11.61 21.35 5.14
N ILE A 56 -10.37 21.33 4.64
CA ILE A 56 -9.34 22.31 4.97
C ILE A 56 -8.98 23.05 3.68
N GLY A 57 -9.36 24.33 3.57
CA GLY A 57 -9.00 25.18 2.45
C GLY A 57 -9.87 26.44 2.31
N PRO A 58 -9.66 27.24 1.24
CA PRO A 58 -8.61 27.07 0.23
C PRO A 58 -7.21 27.15 0.85
N VAL A 59 -6.26 26.40 0.29
CA VAL A 59 -4.88 26.33 0.80
C VAL A 59 -3.94 27.00 -0.19
N GLY A 60 -2.93 27.69 0.34
CA GLY A 60 -1.93 28.34 -0.50
C GLY A 60 -2.38 29.70 -1.05
N ASN A 61 -2.14 29.95 -2.33
CA ASN A 61 -2.41 31.17 -3.07
C ASN A 61 -3.40 30.92 -4.22
N THR A 62 -3.79 32.00 -4.90
CA THR A 62 -4.69 31.95 -6.05
C THR A 62 -3.98 32.37 -7.32
N TRP A 63 -4.63 32.13 -8.45
CA TRP A 63 -4.19 32.66 -9.74
C TRP A 63 -4.12 34.20 -9.68
N PRO A 64 -3.03 34.83 -10.16
CA PRO A 64 -3.01 36.27 -10.37
C PRO A 64 -4.01 36.64 -11.48
N GLN A 65 -4.63 37.81 -11.36
CA GLN A 65 -5.50 38.32 -12.41
C GLN A 65 -4.66 38.79 -13.61
N PRO A 66 -5.16 38.59 -14.85
CA PRO A 66 -4.46 39.06 -16.03
C PRO A 66 -4.30 40.59 -16.02
N GLU A 67 -3.23 41.08 -16.64
CA GLU A 67 -3.08 42.50 -16.91
C GLU A 67 -4.23 43.03 -17.78
N LYS A 68 -4.55 44.32 -17.61
CA LYS A 68 -5.65 44.95 -18.35
C LYS A 68 -5.38 44.86 -19.86
N ASP A 69 -6.40 44.42 -20.60
CA ASP A 69 -6.36 44.27 -22.07
C ASP A 69 -5.39 43.19 -22.59
N ALA A 70 -4.82 42.36 -21.70
CA ALA A 70 -3.93 41.26 -22.08
C ALA A 70 -4.68 40.15 -22.86
N LYS A 71 -4.02 39.60 -23.88
CA LYS A 71 -4.46 38.38 -24.57
C LYS A 71 -4.05 37.16 -23.75
N VAL A 72 -5.04 36.39 -23.31
CA VAL A 72 -4.85 35.30 -22.35
C VAL A 72 -5.09 33.93 -23.00
N ALA A 73 -4.22 32.97 -22.71
CA ALA A 73 -4.48 31.55 -22.96
C ALA A 73 -4.44 30.72 -21.68
N LEU A 74 -5.42 29.83 -21.54
CA LEU A 74 -5.57 28.93 -20.42
C LEU A 74 -5.34 27.48 -20.86
N PHE A 75 -4.60 26.70 -20.08
CA PHE A 75 -4.21 25.33 -20.42
C PHE A 75 -4.59 24.35 -19.30
N GLY A 76 -5.53 23.45 -19.56
CA GLY A 76 -5.97 22.40 -18.63
C GLY A 76 -5.59 21.01 -19.11
N GLY A 77 -4.82 20.26 -18.32
CA GLY A 77 -4.41 18.88 -18.64
C GLY A 77 -5.03 17.84 -17.72
N GLY A 78 -5.81 16.89 -18.25
CA GLY A 78 -6.49 15.87 -17.47
C GLY A 78 -7.37 16.50 -16.38
N VAL A 79 -7.26 16.02 -15.14
CA VAL A 79 -7.99 16.64 -14.00
C VAL A 79 -7.47 18.04 -13.65
N GLY A 80 -6.29 18.43 -14.13
CA GLY A 80 -5.79 19.81 -14.03
C GLY A 80 -6.65 20.83 -14.77
N VAL A 81 -7.60 20.40 -15.60
CA VAL A 81 -8.65 21.27 -16.14
C VAL A 81 -9.47 21.93 -15.04
N ALA A 82 -9.66 21.27 -13.89
CA ALA A 82 -10.54 21.74 -12.83
C ALA A 82 -10.18 23.14 -12.28
N PRO A 83 -8.95 23.39 -11.75
CA PRO A 83 -8.58 24.71 -11.25
C PRO A 83 -8.44 25.78 -12.34
N VAL A 84 -8.26 25.38 -13.60
CA VAL A 84 -8.12 26.30 -14.73
C VAL A 84 -9.49 26.73 -15.24
N ALA A 85 -10.46 25.81 -15.31
CA ALA A 85 -11.85 26.12 -15.63
C ALA A 85 -12.49 27.00 -14.55
N GLY A 86 -12.24 26.71 -13.27
CA GLY A 86 -12.69 27.55 -12.16
C GLY A 86 -12.08 28.95 -12.16
N PHE A 87 -10.86 29.11 -12.69
CA PHE A 87 -10.27 30.43 -12.93
C PHE A 87 -10.90 31.11 -14.15
N ALA A 88 -11.08 30.37 -15.24
CA ALA A 88 -11.70 30.85 -16.48
C ALA A 88 -13.12 31.40 -16.27
N SER A 89 -13.89 30.83 -15.34
CA SER A 89 -15.23 31.32 -14.99
C SER A 89 -15.22 32.68 -14.28
N THR A 90 -14.07 33.13 -13.77
CA THR A 90 -13.91 34.48 -13.18
C THR A 90 -13.53 35.54 -14.21
N LEU A 91 -13.12 35.12 -15.42
CA LEU A 91 -12.77 36.03 -16.51
C LEU A 91 -14.02 36.38 -17.33
N PRO A 92 -14.07 37.57 -17.95
CA PRO A 92 -15.15 37.92 -18.85
C PRO A 92 -15.26 36.93 -20.02
N LYS A 93 -16.48 36.71 -20.51
CA LYS A 93 -16.72 35.80 -21.63
C LYS A 93 -15.98 36.29 -22.88
N ASN A 94 -15.46 35.37 -23.68
CA ASN A 94 -14.76 35.64 -24.95
C ASN A 94 -13.50 36.51 -24.83
N THR A 95 -12.84 36.59 -23.66
CA THR A 95 -11.58 37.35 -23.48
C THR A 95 -10.34 36.46 -23.33
N TYR A 96 -10.50 35.15 -23.47
CA TYR A 96 -9.41 34.17 -23.37
C TYR A 96 -9.62 33.03 -24.34
N ASP A 97 -8.53 32.40 -24.77
CA ASP A 97 -8.56 31.11 -25.45
C ASP A 97 -8.30 29.99 -24.43
N PHE A 98 -8.88 28.82 -24.64
CA PHE A 98 -8.77 27.67 -23.74
C PHE A 98 -8.30 26.43 -24.48
N TYR A 99 -7.25 25.80 -23.96
CA TYR A 99 -6.68 24.56 -24.46
C TYR A 99 -6.84 23.45 -23.44
N ALA A 100 -7.55 22.38 -23.79
CA ALA A 100 -7.80 21.24 -22.92
C ALA A 100 -7.16 19.97 -23.49
N ALA A 101 -6.31 19.29 -22.71
CA ALA A 101 -5.60 18.08 -23.13
C ALA A 101 -5.98 16.88 -22.26
N PHE A 102 -6.49 15.82 -22.88
CA PHE A 102 -6.93 14.59 -22.21
C PHE A 102 -6.29 13.34 -22.81
N LYS A 103 -6.37 12.21 -22.09
CA LYS A 103 -6.00 10.91 -22.67
C LYS A 103 -7.05 10.39 -23.64
N SER A 104 -8.31 10.54 -23.25
CA SER A 104 -9.51 10.11 -23.97
C SER A 104 -10.69 10.93 -23.46
N GLY A 105 -11.67 11.20 -24.33
CA GLY A 105 -12.85 12.00 -24.03
C GLY A 105 -12.53 13.45 -23.66
N SER A 106 -13.53 14.12 -23.08
CA SER A 106 -13.40 15.45 -22.49
C SER A 106 -14.35 15.59 -21.30
N TYR A 107 -13.97 16.41 -20.33
CA TYR A 107 -14.76 16.64 -19.12
C TYR A 107 -14.35 17.96 -18.46
N GLY A 108 -15.22 18.54 -17.63
CA GLY A 108 -14.92 19.75 -16.85
C GLY A 108 -14.85 21.04 -17.69
N LEU A 109 -15.59 21.11 -18.79
CA LEU A 109 -15.61 22.26 -19.70
C LEU A 109 -16.96 22.99 -19.72
N ASP A 110 -17.90 22.59 -18.87
CA ASP A 110 -19.32 23.01 -18.94
C ASP A 110 -19.54 24.50 -18.61
N TYR A 111 -18.64 25.08 -17.82
CA TYR A 111 -18.79 26.45 -17.28
C TYR A 111 -17.87 27.49 -17.91
N ILE A 112 -17.10 27.12 -18.94
CA ILE A 112 -16.18 28.05 -19.60
C ILE A 112 -16.82 28.64 -20.86
N HIS A 113 -16.44 29.88 -21.15
CA HIS A 113 -16.91 30.63 -22.32
C HIS A 113 -15.72 31.32 -23.01
N PRO A 114 -14.78 30.53 -23.56
CA PRO A 114 -13.63 31.06 -24.25
C PRO A 114 -14.02 31.67 -25.60
N HIS A 115 -13.16 32.55 -26.11
CA HIS A 115 -13.22 32.99 -27.50
C HIS A 115 -12.94 31.80 -28.44
N GLU A 116 -11.91 31.01 -28.13
CA GLU A 116 -11.55 29.78 -28.85
C GLU A 116 -11.35 28.61 -27.86
N LEU A 117 -11.95 27.45 -28.14
CA LEU A 117 -11.75 26.21 -27.39
C LEU A 117 -11.04 25.18 -28.27
N VAL A 118 -9.85 24.76 -27.86
CA VAL A 118 -9.06 23.72 -28.52
C VAL A 118 -8.93 22.52 -27.60
N ILE A 119 -9.34 21.35 -28.09
CA ILE A 119 -9.25 20.08 -27.34
C ILE A 119 -8.25 19.16 -28.04
N THR A 120 -7.36 18.53 -27.28
CA THR A 120 -6.49 17.44 -27.74
C THR A 120 -6.75 16.17 -26.96
N THR A 121 -6.75 15.02 -27.64
CA THR A 121 -6.84 13.69 -26.99
C THR A 121 -5.75 12.75 -27.51
N ASP A 122 -5.06 12.05 -26.60
CA ASP A 122 -3.98 11.12 -26.97
C ASP A 122 -4.47 10.04 -27.97
N ASP A 123 -5.69 9.54 -27.81
CA ASP A 123 -6.30 8.52 -28.67
C ASP A 123 -7.04 9.07 -29.89
N GLY A 124 -7.33 10.38 -29.94
CA GLY A 124 -8.11 11.03 -30.99
C GLY A 124 -9.63 10.91 -30.84
N SER A 125 -10.12 10.53 -29.66
CA SER A 125 -11.55 10.43 -29.35
C SER A 125 -12.30 11.77 -29.45
N VAL A 126 -11.64 12.89 -29.13
CA VAL A 126 -12.21 14.25 -29.22
C VAL A 126 -11.14 15.24 -29.67
N GLY A 127 -11.50 16.15 -30.60
CA GLY A 127 -10.61 17.22 -31.05
C GLY A 127 -9.39 16.72 -31.81
N ILE A 128 -8.23 17.34 -31.57
CA ILE A 128 -6.98 17.03 -32.26
C ILE A 128 -6.35 15.79 -31.64
N LYS A 129 -6.00 14.78 -32.46
CA LYS A 129 -5.30 13.60 -31.99
C LYS A 129 -3.85 13.95 -31.59
N GLY A 130 -3.49 13.61 -30.36
CA GLY A 130 -2.16 13.80 -29.80
C GLY A 130 -2.16 14.60 -28.50
N MET A 131 -0.95 14.87 -28.02
CA MET A 131 -0.72 15.71 -26.85
C MET A 131 -0.92 17.19 -27.20
N ILE A 132 -0.87 18.06 -26.18
CA ILE A 132 -0.97 19.52 -26.34
C ILE A 132 -0.01 20.11 -27.39
N THR A 133 1.14 19.45 -27.61
CA THR A 133 2.14 19.81 -28.63
C THR A 133 1.61 19.76 -30.06
N ALA A 134 0.48 19.10 -30.29
CA ALA A 134 -0.19 19.07 -31.59
C ALA A 134 -1.06 20.32 -31.85
N ALA A 135 -1.37 21.09 -30.81
CA ALA A 135 -2.29 22.23 -30.87
C ALA A 135 -1.63 23.59 -30.70
N ILE A 136 -0.49 23.65 -30.01
CA ILE A 136 0.23 24.89 -29.76
C ILE A 136 1.73 24.65 -29.80
N ASP A 137 2.47 25.65 -30.26
CA ASP A 137 3.92 25.69 -30.39
C ASP A 137 4.47 27.09 -30.06
N GLU A 138 5.78 27.28 -30.23
CA GLU A 138 6.45 28.56 -29.96
C GLU A 138 5.91 29.72 -30.82
N ASN A 139 5.45 29.46 -32.04
CA ASN A 139 5.00 30.55 -32.92
C ASN A 139 3.56 30.95 -32.62
N SER A 140 2.70 29.97 -32.38
CA SER A 140 1.30 30.20 -32.05
C SER A 140 1.11 30.78 -30.66
N ILE A 141 1.98 30.46 -29.69
CA ILE A 141 1.87 31.03 -28.33
C ILE A 141 2.27 32.52 -28.27
N LYS A 142 3.09 33.02 -29.22
CA LYS A 142 3.53 34.45 -29.29
C LYS A 142 2.38 35.44 -29.44
N LYS A 143 1.16 34.99 -29.79
CA LYS A 143 -0.01 35.86 -29.91
C LYS A 143 -0.61 36.27 -28.56
N TYR A 144 -0.17 35.63 -27.46
CA TYR A 144 -0.65 35.88 -26.10
C TYR A 144 0.35 36.72 -25.29
N ASP A 145 -0.18 37.50 -24.36
CA ASP A 145 0.62 38.27 -23.41
C ASP A 145 0.84 37.47 -22.12
N GLU A 146 -0.17 36.70 -21.70
CA GLU A 146 -0.13 35.88 -20.50
C GLU A 146 -0.74 34.49 -20.70
N VAL A 147 -0.13 33.47 -20.07
CA VAL A 147 -0.61 32.08 -20.07
C VAL A 147 -0.69 31.49 -18.68
N TYR A 148 -1.70 30.65 -18.47
CA TYR A 148 -1.99 29.99 -17.20
C TYR A 148 -2.21 28.50 -17.42
N ALA A 149 -1.49 27.65 -16.70
CA ALA A 149 -1.54 26.21 -16.95
C ALA A 149 -1.59 25.35 -15.69
N CYS A 150 -2.42 24.32 -15.71
CA CYS A 150 -2.42 23.24 -14.72
C CYS A 150 -2.60 21.89 -15.42
N GLY A 151 -1.85 20.87 -15.01
CA GLY A 151 -1.90 19.56 -15.66
C GLY A 151 -0.69 18.69 -15.35
N PRO A 152 -0.49 17.59 -16.10
CA PRO A 152 0.64 16.70 -15.94
C PRO A 152 1.98 17.41 -16.13
N THR A 153 3.00 17.00 -15.37
CA THR A 153 4.36 17.59 -15.44
C THR A 153 4.91 17.76 -16.86
N PRO A 154 4.78 16.78 -17.79
CA PRO A 154 5.27 16.96 -19.17
C PRO A 154 4.59 18.11 -19.92
N MET A 155 3.28 18.30 -19.72
CA MET A 155 2.54 19.41 -20.33
C MET A 155 3.00 20.74 -19.75
N LEU A 156 3.12 20.85 -18.43
CA LEU A 156 3.57 22.10 -17.79
C LEU A 156 5.00 22.48 -18.18
N ALA A 157 5.88 21.48 -18.31
CA ALA A 157 7.25 21.70 -18.79
C ALA A 157 7.27 22.21 -20.24
N TYR A 158 6.45 21.63 -21.11
CA TYR A 158 6.32 22.07 -22.49
C TYR A 158 5.79 23.51 -22.60
N ILE A 159 4.68 23.81 -21.93
CA ILE A 159 4.08 25.16 -21.93
C ILE A 159 5.07 26.20 -21.39
N LYS A 160 5.78 25.87 -20.31
CA LYS A 160 6.87 26.71 -19.80
C LYS A 160 7.91 27.00 -20.89
N GLU A 161 8.42 25.96 -21.55
CA GLU A 161 9.50 26.08 -22.53
C GLU A 161 9.10 27.00 -23.70
N ILE A 162 7.92 26.77 -24.29
CA ILE A 162 7.47 27.57 -25.44
C ILE A 162 7.12 29.01 -25.03
N ALA A 163 6.57 29.22 -23.83
CA ALA A 163 6.28 30.56 -23.32
C ALA A 163 7.57 31.35 -23.04
N GLU A 164 8.57 30.72 -22.42
CA GLU A 164 9.88 31.36 -22.16
C GLU A 164 10.58 31.75 -23.47
N LYS A 165 10.60 30.85 -24.47
CA LYS A 165 11.16 31.16 -25.80
C LYS A 165 10.42 32.29 -26.51
N ALA A 166 9.11 32.36 -26.32
CA ALA A 166 8.26 33.40 -26.88
C ALA A 166 8.27 34.73 -26.08
N GLY A 167 8.87 34.75 -24.89
CA GLY A 167 8.84 35.92 -24.00
C GLY A 167 7.47 36.19 -23.37
N VAL A 168 6.61 35.17 -23.27
CA VAL A 168 5.23 35.27 -22.76
C VAL A 168 5.20 34.97 -21.26
N LYS A 169 4.46 35.78 -20.48
CA LYS A 169 4.34 35.59 -19.03
C LYS A 169 3.55 34.31 -18.73
N CYS A 170 4.06 33.45 -17.87
CA CYS A 170 3.51 32.11 -17.67
C CYS A 170 3.35 31.78 -16.18
N TRP A 171 2.15 31.37 -15.80
CA TRP A 171 1.80 30.92 -14.46
C TRP A 171 1.42 29.45 -14.46
N LEU A 172 2.00 28.68 -13.55
CA LEU A 172 1.78 27.24 -13.43
C LEU A 172 1.17 26.92 -12.07
N SER A 173 0.05 26.19 -12.06
CA SER A 173 -0.46 25.56 -10.84
C SER A 173 0.06 24.14 -10.74
N LEU A 174 0.78 23.85 -9.65
CA LEU A 174 1.44 22.58 -9.42
C LEU A 174 0.67 21.70 -8.43
N GLU A 175 0.21 20.55 -8.92
CA GLU A 175 -0.39 19.50 -8.12
C GLU A 175 0.69 18.63 -7.45
N LYS A 176 0.67 18.54 -6.13
CA LYS A 176 1.58 17.69 -5.34
C LYS A 176 0.82 16.91 -4.29
N ARG A 177 1.37 15.75 -3.89
CA ARG A 177 0.85 15.02 -2.74
C ARG A 177 0.99 15.89 -1.48
N MET A 178 -0.11 16.00 -0.73
CA MET A 178 -0.20 16.80 0.49
C MET A 178 -0.77 15.91 1.60
N ALA A 179 -0.16 15.96 2.79
CA ALA A 179 -0.72 15.31 3.97
C ALA A 179 -1.53 16.31 4.79
N CYS A 180 -0.89 17.37 5.29
CA CYS A 180 -1.56 18.35 6.17
C CYS A 180 -2.32 19.46 5.43
N GLY A 181 -1.86 19.88 4.24
CA GLY A 181 -2.39 21.07 3.55
C GLY A 181 -2.07 22.42 4.21
N LEU A 182 -1.23 22.46 5.25
CA LEU A 182 -0.94 23.65 6.06
C LEU A 182 0.51 24.15 5.97
N GLY A 183 1.36 23.44 5.20
CA GLY A 183 2.78 23.76 5.05
C GLY A 183 3.70 23.15 6.13
N ALA A 184 3.14 22.42 7.11
CA ALA A 184 3.88 21.84 8.23
C ALA A 184 4.62 20.53 7.88
N CYS A 185 3.97 19.61 7.16
CA CYS A 185 4.54 18.29 6.87
C CYS A 185 5.65 18.28 5.81
N LEU A 186 5.81 19.39 5.07
CA LEU A 186 6.74 19.53 3.94
C LEU A 186 6.59 18.51 2.79
N GLY A 187 5.58 17.63 2.82
CA GLY A 187 5.37 16.61 1.78
C GLY A 187 5.05 17.14 0.39
N CYS A 188 4.55 18.38 0.28
CA CYS A 188 4.26 19.05 -0.99
C CYS A 188 5.37 20.00 -1.44
N THR A 189 6.60 19.76 -0.99
CA THR A 189 7.75 20.61 -1.34
C THR A 189 8.07 20.47 -2.83
N ILE A 190 8.38 21.60 -3.47
CA ILE A 190 8.93 21.73 -4.81
C ILE A 190 10.28 22.43 -4.74
N LYS A 191 11.18 22.04 -5.65
CA LYS A 191 12.46 22.72 -5.85
C LYS A 191 12.25 23.85 -6.85
N THR A 192 12.67 25.06 -6.49
CA THR A 192 12.61 26.24 -7.37
C THR A 192 13.99 26.91 -7.47
N ALA A 193 14.13 27.85 -8.39
CA ALA A 193 15.33 28.69 -8.52
C ALA A 193 15.60 29.54 -7.26
N GLU A 194 14.58 29.76 -6.43
CA GLU A 194 14.65 30.54 -5.19
C GLU A 194 14.73 29.65 -3.93
N GLY A 195 15.05 28.36 -4.10
CA GLY A 195 15.07 27.37 -3.02
C GLY A 195 13.79 26.54 -2.94
N ASN A 196 13.57 25.87 -1.81
CA ASN A 196 12.41 25.00 -1.65
C ASN A 196 11.15 25.81 -1.31
N LYS A 197 10.06 25.55 -2.03
CA LYS A 197 8.73 26.12 -1.77
C LYS A 197 7.72 24.99 -1.54
N ARG A 198 6.56 25.27 -0.97
CA ARG A 198 5.53 24.27 -0.65
C ARG A 198 4.23 24.63 -1.37
N CYS A 199 3.69 23.71 -2.17
CA CYS A 199 2.45 23.97 -2.91
C CYS A 199 1.28 24.36 -2.00
N CYS A 200 1.12 23.79 -0.80
CA CYS A 200 -0.01 24.13 0.08
C CYS A 200 0.15 25.44 0.89
N LYS A 201 1.31 26.11 0.81
CA LYS A 201 1.60 27.32 1.62
C LYS A 201 2.10 28.49 0.79
N ASP A 202 3.04 28.21 -0.11
CA ASP A 202 3.70 29.20 -0.95
C ASP A 202 3.10 29.23 -2.38
N GLY A 203 2.48 28.12 -2.80
CA GLY A 203 1.72 27.95 -4.06
C GLY A 203 0.24 27.72 -3.79
N PRO A 204 -0.53 26.99 -4.64
CA PRO A 204 -0.05 26.10 -5.69
C PRO A 204 0.33 26.80 -6.99
N VAL A 205 -0.01 28.08 -7.17
CA VAL A 205 0.29 28.86 -8.37
C VAL A 205 1.66 29.53 -8.23
N PHE A 206 2.50 29.36 -9.24
CA PHE A 206 3.84 29.93 -9.28
C PHE A 206 4.14 30.55 -10.64
N ASP A 207 5.01 31.55 -10.63
CA ASP A 207 5.64 32.04 -11.85
C ASP A 207 6.48 30.91 -12.46
N SER A 208 6.31 30.64 -13.76
CA SER A 208 7.00 29.53 -14.41
C SER A 208 8.52 29.67 -14.33
N ARG A 209 9.06 30.90 -14.29
CA ARG A 209 10.50 31.19 -14.29
C ARG A 209 11.21 30.61 -13.07
N ILE A 210 10.53 30.52 -11.93
CA ILE A 210 11.11 29.94 -10.72
C ILE A 210 11.03 28.41 -10.72
N ILE A 211 10.18 27.78 -11.54
CA ILE A 211 9.97 26.33 -11.52
C ILE A 211 11.08 25.58 -12.25
N ASP A 212 11.80 24.70 -11.55
CA ASP A 212 12.84 23.88 -12.15
C ASP A 212 12.33 22.45 -12.40
N PHE A 213 11.89 22.18 -13.64
CA PHE A 213 11.43 20.84 -14.03
C PHE A 213 12.54 19.80 -14.14
N THR A 214 13.80 20.19 -14.36
CA THR A 214 14.93 19.26 -14.39
C THR A 214 15.17 18.64 -13.00
N ARG A 215 14.87 19.41 -11.94
CA ARG A 215 14.94 18.98 -10.54
C ARG A 215 13.64 18.35 -10.03
N ILE A 216 12.53 18.48 -10.75
CA ILE A 216 11.27 17.78 -10.46
C ILE A 216 11.27 16.38 -11.10
N GLN A 217 11.96 16.20 -12.23
CA GLN A 217 12.13 14.88 -12.87
C GLN A 217 12.97 13.91 -12.05
N SER A 218 13.83 14.37 -11.12
CA SER A 218 14.63 13.49 -10.25
C SER A 218 13.80 12.65 -9.27
N ASP A 219 12.52 12.97 -9.05
CA ASP A 219 11.61 12.11 -8.26
C ASP A 219 11.00 10.98 -9.12
N VAL A 220 11.29 10.98 -10.44
CA VAL A 220 10.83 10.01 -11.45
C VAL A 220 12.02 9.23 -12.05
N THR A 221 13.25 9.43 -11.56
CA THR A 221 14.45 8.68 -11.99
C THR A 221 14.66 7.37 -11.26
N SER A 222 13.69 6.90 -10.44
CA SER A 222 13.55 5.45 -10.36
C SER A 222 13.34 5.00 -11.80
N PRO A 223 14.16 4.09 -12.36
CA PRO A 223 13.91 3.58 -13.71
C PRO A 223 12.43 3.24 -13.74
N LYS A 224 11.66 3.88 -14.63
CA LYS A 224 10.28 3.47 -14.85
C LYS A 224 10.41 2.02 -15.24
N MET A 225 10.22 1.10 -14.29
CA MET A 225 10.00 -0.29 -14.60
C MET A 225 8.93 -0.23 -15.66
N ALA A 226 9.24 -0.74 -16.85
CA ALA A 226 8.26 -0.85 -17.90
C ALA A 226 7.01 -1.41 -17.25
N ARG A 227 5.89 -0.69 -17.35
CA ARG A 227 4.63 -1.27 -16.91
C ARG A 227 4.53 -2.57 -17.69
N ARG A 228 4.43 -3.69 -16.98
CA ARG A 228 4.15 -4.97 -17.62
C ARG A 228 2.88 -4.76 -18.45
N GLU A 229 2.91 -5.20 -19.70
CA GLU A 229 1.69 -5.15 -20.50
C GLU A 229 0.62 -5.98 -19.75
N PRO A 230 -0.61 -5.47 -19.64
CA PRO A 230 -1.70 -6.28 -19.10
C PRO A 230 -1.78 -7.58 -19.90
N LEU A 231 -1.98 -8.69 -19.20
CA LEU A 231 -2.31 -9.95 -19.86
C LEU A 231 -3.57 -9.74 -20.71
N SER A 232 -3.63 -10.42 -21.86
CA SER A 232 -4.82 -10.39 -22.70
C SER A 232 -5.98 -11.05 -21.97
N GLN A 233 -7.23 -10.75 -22.35
CA GLN A 233 -8.41 -11.38 -21.74
C GLN A 233 -8.47 -12.90 -21.99
N GLU A 234 -7.66 -13.43 -22.90
CA GLU A 234 -7.59 -14.84 -23.29
C GLU A 234 -6.48 -15.61 -22.53
N ASP A 235 -5.60 -14.92 -21.81
CA ASP A 235 -4.51 -15.56 -21.07
C ASP A 235 -4.99 -16.12 -19.73
N GLU A 236 -4.87 -17.43 -19.54
CA GLU A 236 -5.10 -18.08 -18.24
C GLU A 236 -3.91 -17.80 -17.32
N VAL A 237 -4.17 -17.16 -16.17
CA VAL A 237 -3.11 -16.78 -15.21
C VAL A 237 -2.74 -17.97 -14.34
N ASP A 238 -1.57 -18.55 -14.56
CA ASP A 238 -0.99 -19.53 -13.64
C ASP A 238 -0.43 -18.83 -12.39
N LEU A 239 -1.11 -19.03 -11.27
CA LEU A 239 -0.70 -18.52 -9.97
C LEU A 239 0.07 -19.56 -9.14
N SER A 240 0.27 -20.78 -9.66
CA SER A 240 0.89 -21.86 -8.89
C SER A 240 2.32 -21.52 -8.47
N VAL A 241 2.70 -22.00 -7.28
CA VAL A 241 4.03 -21.80 -6.71
C VAL A 241 4.53 -23.08 -6.07
N ASN A 242 5.83 -23.36 -6.24
CA ASN A 242 6.52 -24.43 -5.53
C ASN A 242 7.30 -23.85 -4.34
N ILE A 243 7.04 -24.36 -3.14
CA ILE A 243 7.77 -23.99 -1.92
C ILE A 243 8.48 -25.23 -1.42
N ALA A 244 9.80 -25.26 -1.55
CA ALA A 244 10.65 -26.36 -1.06
C ALA A 244 10.22 -27.77 -1.54
N GLY A 245 9.79 -27.87 -2.81
CA GLY A 245 9.33 -29.13 -3.40
C GLY A 245 7.85 -29.45 -3.17
N VAL A 246 7.11 -28.57 -2.49
CA VAL A 246 5.66 -28.71 -2.29
C VAL A 246 4.92 -27.75 -3.20
N GLU A 247 3.98 -28.28 -3.97
CA GLU A 247 3.14 -27.48 -4.89
C GLU A 247 1.98 -26.80 -4.16
N PHE A 248 1.73 -25.55 -4.52
CA PHE A 248 0.58 -24.75 -4.10
C PHE A 248 -0.08 -24.20 -5.36
N LYS A 249 -1.40 -24.32 -5.49
CA LYS A 249 -2.14 -23.82 -6.68
C LYS A 249 -2.14 -22.29 -6.81
N ASN A 250 -1.86 -21.58 -5.72
CA ASN A 250 -1.67 -20.13 -5.69
C ASN A 250 -0.84 -19.74 -4.44
N PRO A 251 -0.31 -18.50 -4.33
CA PRO A 251 0.57 -18.13 -3.23
C PRO A 251 -0.16 -17.79 -1.92
N VAL A 252 -1.50 -17.88 -1.88
CA VAL A 252 -2.28 -17.49 -0.70
C VAL A 252 -2.35 -18.65 0.29
N ILE A 253 -1.64 -18.48 1.41
CA ILE A 253 -1.62 -19.45 2.51
C ILE A 253 -2.30 -18.84 3.73
N ALA A 254 -3.31 -19.53 4.28
CA ALA A 254 -3.92 -19.12 5.54
C ALA A 254 -2.90 -19.26 6.68
N ALA A 255 -2.62 -18.15 7.36
CA ALA A 255 -1.57 -18.11 8.38
C ALA A 255 -1.94 -18.91 9.64
N SER A 256 -0.96 -19.60 10.22
CA SER A 256 -1.13 -20.32 11.49
C SER A 256 -1.71 -19.41 12.58
N GLY A 257 -2.78 -19.89 13.22
CA GLY A 257 -3.42 -19.22 14.36
C GLY A 257 -4.59 -18.29 13.99
N THR A 258 -4.81 -18.01 12.70
CA THR A 258 -5.95 -17.19 12.24
C THR A 258 -7.05 -18.02 11.57
N PHE A 259 -6.75 -19.27 11.20
CA PHE A 259 -7.63 -20.08 10.36
C PHE A 259 -8.03 -21.45 10.95
N GLY A 260 -7.73 -21.67 12.24
CA GLY A 260 -8.02 -22.94 12.91
C GLY A 260 -7.35 -24.11 12.21
N TYR A 261 -8.16 -25.09 11.81
CA TYR A 261 -7.76 -26.20 10.94
C TYR A 261 -8.49 -26.14 9.59
N GLY A 262 -9.19 -25.05 9.28
CA GLY A 262 -9.90 -24.82 8.01
C GLY A 262 -11.37 -25.21 8.04
N SER A 263 -11.76 -26.19 8.86
CA SER A 263 -13.17 -26.63 8.99
C SER A 263 -14.09 -25.51 9.45
N GLU A 264 -13.61 -24.60 10.30
CA GLU A 264 -14.37 -23.45 10.79
C GLU A 264 -14.78 -22.51 9.65
N TYR A 265 -13.86 -22.24 8.72
CA TYR A 265 -14.07 -21.33 7.59
C TYR A 265 -14.70 -21.99 6.38
N ASN A 266 -14.56 -23.32 6.24
CA ASN A 266 -15.21 -24.08 5.16
C ASN A 266 -16.74 -24.00 5.21
N SER A 267 -17.30 -23.67 6.38
CA SER A 267 -18.73 -23.37 6.54
C SER A 267 -19.16 -22.03 5.91
N ILE A 268 -18.21 -21.13 5.62
CA ILE A 268 -18.45 -19.78 5.11
C ILE A 268 -18.13 -19.71 3.60
N PHE A 269 -17.04 -20.34 3.16
CA PHE A 269 -16.65 -20.42 1.76
C PHE A 269 -15.80 -21.67 1.50
N ASP A 270 -15.72 -22.11 0.24
CA ASP A 270 -14.87 -23.24 -0.14
C ASP A 270 -13.39 -22.93 0.08
N VAL A 271 -12.79 -23.52 1.11
CA VAL A 271 -11.36 -23.29 1.42
C VAL A 271 -10.42 -23.88 0.38
N ASN A 272 -10.91 -24.72 -0.54
CA ASN A 272 -10.17 -25.21 -1.69
C ASN A 272 -9.81 -24.10 -2.69
N ILE A 273 -10.25 -22.85 -2.51
CA ILE A 273 -9.70 -21.75 -3.31
C ILE A 273 -8.29 -21.33 -2.85
N LEU A 274 -7.89 -21.67 -1.61
CA LEU A 274 -6.62 -21.26 -1.02
C LEU A 274 -5.46 -22.16 -1.46
N GLY A 275 -4.31 -21.56 -1.78
CA GLY A 275 -3.08 -22.26 -2.07
C GLY A 275 -2.66 -23.23 -0.96
N GLY A 276 -2.79 -22.79 0.30
CA GLY A 276 -2.55 -23.66 1.45
C GLY A 276 -3.19 -23.20 2.76
N ILE A 277 -3.23 -24.11 3.73
CA ILE A 277 -3.72 -23.86 5.09
C ILE A 277 -2.63 -24.29 6.07
N CYS A 278 -2.11 -23.32 6.84
CA CYS A 278 -1.19 -23.60 7.92
C CYS A 278 -1.97 -23.77 9.23
N SER A 279 -1.88 -24.94 9.85
CA SER A 279 -2.63 -25.30 11.05
C SER A 279 -2.38 -24.31 12.19
N LYS A 280 -3.25 -24.33 13.21
CA LYS A 280 -2.91 -23.73 14.50
C LYS A 280 -1.59 -24.29 15.04
N GLY A 281 -0.85 -23.49 15.81
CA GLY A 281 0.41 -23.91 16.40
C GLY A 281 0.23 -25.10 17.35
N LEU A 282 0.76 -26.25 16.95
CA LEU A 282 0.65 -27.53 17.64
C LEU A 282 1.78 -27.67 18.65
N THR A 283 1.44 -28.05 19.88
CA THR A 283 2.44 -28.49 20.87
C THR A 283 2.29 -29.99 21.12
N LEU A 284 3.35 -30.63 21.62
CA LEU A 284 3.31 -32.07 21.90
C LEU A 284 2.06 -32.47 22.70
N GLU A 285 1.86 -31.81 23.83
CA GLU A 285 0.65 -31.90 24.65
C GLU A 285 -0.30 -30.73 24.35
N GLY A 286 -1.60 -30.96 24.58
CA GLY A 286 -2.62 -29.91 24.47
C GLY A 286 -2.40 -28.77 25.48
N ARG A 287 -2.84 -27.57 25.11
CA ARG A 287 -2.73 -26.37 25.94
C ARG A 287 -4.06 -25.60 25.97
N PRO A 288 -4.48 -25.09 27.14
CA PRO A 288 -5.71 -24.32 27.28
C PRO A 288 -5.58 -22.85 26.80
N GLY A 289 -4.36 -22.38 26.52
CA GLY A 289 -4.08 -20.97 26.23
C GLY A 289 -3.93 -20.10 27.49
N ASN A 290 -3.80 -18.79 27.30
CA ASN A 290 -3.67 -17.82 28.39
C ASN A 290 -5.04 -17.52 29.04
N PRO A 291 -5.13 -17.21 30.33
CA PRO A 291 -6.38 -16.74 30.94
C PRO A 291 -6.76 -15.32 30.48
N GLY A 292 -7.98 -14.91 30.82
CA GLY A 292 -8.46 -13.53 30.68
C GLY A 292 -8.79 -13.12 29.24
N GLU A 293 -8.78 -11.81 29.00
CA GLU A 293 -8.96 -11.23 27.67
C GLU A 293 -7.82 -11.68 26.75
N ARG A 294 -8.16 -11.98 25.49
CA ARG A 294 -7.20 -12.56 24.53
C ARG A 294 -7.08 -11.78 23.25
N LEU A 295 -8.00 -10.86 22.98
CA LEU A 295 -8.00 -10.03 21.79
C LEU A 295 -8.35 -8.59 22.17
N VAL A 296 -7.69 -7.64 21.52
CA VAL A 296 -8.11 -6.24 21.55
C VAL A 296 -7.85 -5.63 20.18
N GLU A 297 -8.85 -4.93 19.66
CA GLU A 297 -8.70 -4.18 18.43
C GLU A 297 -7.80 -2.96 18.66
N THR A 298 -7.09 -2.58 17.61
CA THR A 298 -6.24 -1.40 17.57
C THR A 298 -6.39 -0.72 16.21
N PRO A 299 -5.99 0.55 16.05
CA PRO A 299 -6.03 1.19 14.73
C PRO A 299 -5.33 0.35 13.66
N SER A 300 -6.09 -0.11 12.67
CA SER A 300 -5.61 -0.94 11.55
C SER A 300 -4.96 -2.26 11.97
N GLY A 301 -5.41 -2.90 13.06
CA GLY A 301 -4.91 -4.20 13.48
C GLY A 301 -5.51 -4.73 14.77
N LEU A 302 -4.91 -5.77 15.32
CA LEU A 302 -5.30 -6.35 16.61
C LEU A 302 -4.08 -6.82 17.39
N ILE A 303 -4.20 -6.80 18.72
CA ILE A 303 -3.24 -7.44 19.62
C ILE A 303 -3.88 -8.71 20.17
N ASN A 304 -3.13 -9.82 20.18
CA ASN A 304 -3.59 -11.12 20.68
C ASN A 304 -2.68 -11.73 21.75
N SER A 305 -3.29 -12.35 22.75
CA SER A 305 -2.65 -13.07 23.84
C SER A 305 -3.21 -14.48 23.97
N ILE A 306 -3.27 -15.25 22.87
CA ILE A 306 -3.92 -16.58 22.87
C ILE A 306 -3.22 -17.60 23.78
N GLY A 307 -1.89 -17.60 23.82
CA GLY A 307 -1.10 -18.56 24.63
C GLY A 307 -0.96 -19.95 24.02
N LEU A 308 -1.03 -20.08 22.68
CA LEU A 308 -0.94 -21.34 21.94
C LEU A 308 -1.98 -22.39 22.37
N GLU A 309 -3.25 -21.99 22.56
CA GLU A 309 -4.32 -22.97 22.80
C GLU A 309 -4.42 -23.96 21.64
N ASN A 310 -4.30 -25.26 21.91
CA ASN A 310 -4.35 -26.32 20.89
C ASN A 310 -4.63 -27.68 21.56
N PRO A 311 -5.12 -28.70 20.82
CA PRO A 311 -5.50 -29.98 21.37
C PRO A 311 -4.33 -30.97 21.54
N GLY A 312 -3.12 -30.60 21.10
CA GLY A 312 -1.95 -31.47 21.08
C GLY A 312 -1.76 -32.17 19.74
N ILE A 313 -0.52 -32.61 19.46
CA ILE A 313 -0.17 -33.23 18.18
C ILE A 313 -0.93 -34.53 17.95
N GLN A 314 -1.09 -35.37 18.97
CA GLN A 314 -1.78 -36.65 18.79
C GLN A 314 -3.24 -36.46 18.35
N HIS A 315 -3.98 -35.56 19.01
CA HIS A 315 -5.35 -35.24 18.61
C HIS A 315 -5.42 -34.65 17.20
N PHE A 316 -4.49 -33.77 16.84
CA PHE A 316 -4.39 -33.22 15.50
C PHE A 316 -4.23 -34.32 14.44
N ILE A 317 -3.34 -35.28 14.68
CA ILE A 317 -3.10 -36.40 13.75
C ILE A 317 -4.36 -37.26 13.60
N ASP A 318 -5.03 -37.55 14.71
CA ASP A 318 -6.15 -38.48 14.72
C ASP A 318 -7.46 -37.87 14.19
N ASN A 319 -7.65 -36.55 14.30
CA ASN A 319 -8.95 -35.91 14.07
C ASN A 319 -8.92 -34.75 13.06
N GLU A 320 -7.92 -33.88 13.13
CA GLU A 320 -7.89 -32.63 12.35
C GLU A 320 -7.20 -32.81 11.00
N LEU A 321 -6.04 -33.46 10.98
CA LEU A 321 -5.23 -33.68 9.79
C LEU A 321 -5.98 -34.41 8.66
N PRO A 322 -6.77 -35.48 8.91
CA PRO A 322 -7.52 -36.14 7.85
C PRO A 322 -8.45 -35.19 7.11
N GLN A 323 -9.16 -34.32 7.84
CA GLN A 323 -10.07 -33.34 7.25
C GLN A 323 -9.30 -32.28 6.45
N MET A 324 -8.17 -31.80 6.99
CA MET A 324 -7.33 -30.82 6.29
C MET A 324 -6.85 -31.32 4.92
N LEU A 325 -6.50 -32.61 4.84
CA LEU A 325 -6.04 -33.23 3.59
C LEU A 325 -7.18 -33.38 2.55
N GLU A 326 -8.44 -33.45 2.98
CA GLU A 326 -9.61 -33.56 2.10
C GLU A 326 -10.01 -32.21 1.48
N PHE A 327 -9.58 -31.07 2.04
CA PHE A 327 -9.97 -29.74 1.57
C PHE A 327 -9.33 -29.30 0.24
N GLY A 328 -8.34 -30.03 -0.28
CA GLY A 328 -7.67 -29.70 -1.56
C GLY A 328 -6.75 -28.47 -1.52
N ALA A 329 -6.70 -27.72 -0.42
CA ALA A 329 -5.63 -26.76 -0.13
C ALA A 329 -4.41 -27.49 0.47
N THR A 330 -3.19 -27.07 0.10
CA THR A 330 -1.97 -27.69 0.62
C THR A 330 -1.87 -27.50 2.13
N THR A 331 -1.84 -28.61 2.88
CA THR A 331 -1.78 -28.59 4.34
C THR A 331 -0.35 -28.36 4.83
N VAL A 332 -0.19 -27.47 5.81
CA VAL A 332 1.08 -27.23 6.52
C VAL A 332 0.85 -27.38 8.03
N ALA A 333 1.61 -28.24 8.70
CA ALA A 333 1.54 -28.35 10.17
C ALA A 333 2.45 -27.33 10.85
N ASN A 334 1.88 -26.38 11.59
CA ASN A 334 2.65 -25.45 12.42
C ASN A 334 3.10 -26.13 13.71
N LEU A 335 4.38 -26.45 13.84
CA LEU A 335 4.97 -27.09 15.01
C LEU A 335 5.53 -26.05 15.98
N SER A 336 5.03 -26.03 17.21
CA SER A 336 5.47 -25.19 18.33
C SER A 336 5.90 -26.05 19.53
N GLY A 337 6.67 -25.47 20.45
CA GLY A 337 7.19 -26.21 21.61
C GLY A 337 7.74 -25.30 22.71
N SER A 338 7.87 -25.85 23.91
CA SER A 338 8.42 -25.18 25.09
C SER A 338 9.86 -25.59 25.40
N SER A 339 10.33 -26.70 24.84
CA SER A 339 11.72 -27.17 24.97
C SER A 339 12.17 -27.87 23.69
N LEU A 340 13.48 -28.06 23.52
CA LEU A 340 14.06 -28.74 22.37
C LEU A 340 13.50 -30.15 22.20
N GLU A 341 13.31 -30.87 23.31
CA GLU A 341 12.78 -32.23 23.34
C GLU A 341 11.35 -32.28 22.78
N THR A 342 10.50 -31.32 23.17
CA THR A 342 9.12 -31.26 22.67
C THR A 342 9.04 -30.95 21.17
N TYR A 343 9.96 -30.11 20.64
CA TYR A 343 10.06 -29.86 19.20
C TYR A 343 10.48 -31.13 18.46
N VAL A 344 11.52 -31.81 18.94
CA VAL A 344 12.05 -33.02 18.30
C VAL A 344 11.00 -34.13 18.31
N GLU A 345 10.31 -34.36 19.42
CA GLU A 345 9.29 -35.40 19.51
C GLU A 345 8.07 -35.09 18.65
N GLY A 346 7.60 -33.83 18.67
CA GLY A 346 6.52 -33.39 17.79
C GLY A 346 6.86 -33.55 16.30
N ALA A 347 8.10 -33.22 15.91
CA ALA A 347 8.56 -33.42 14.53
C ALA A 347 8.57 -34.90 14.13
N LYS A 348 9.00 -35.82 15.00
CA LYS A 348 8.95 -37.27 14.72
C LYS A 348 7.53 -37.80 14.53
N LEU A 349 6.58 -37.28 15.31
CA LEU A 349 5.17 -37.67 15.18
C LEU A 349 4.62 -37.19 13.83
N LEU A 350 4.85 -35.92 13.49
CA LEU A 350 4.42 -35.34 12.22
C LEU A 350 5.10 -35.98 11.01
N ASP A 351 6.38 -36.38 11.11
CA ASP A 351 7.14 -37.04 10.04
C ASP A 351 6.51 -38.37 9.59
N LYS A 352 5.79 -39.05 10.48
CA LYS A 352 5.09 -40.32 10.21
C LYS A 352 3.72 -40.14 9.56
N THR A 353 3.28 -38.91 9.35
CA THR A 353 1.95 -38.60 8.78
C THR A 353 2.06 -38.21 7.31
N ASP A 354 0.92 -38.05 6.65
CA ASP A 354 0.84 -37.58 5.26
C ASP A 354 0.92 -36.05 5.13
N VAL A 355 1.23 -35.31 6.22
CA VAL A 355 1.37 -33.85 6.12
C VAL A 355 2.48 -33.48 5.12
N PRO A 356 2.21 -32.62 4.11
CA PRO A 356 3.19 -32.27 3.09
C PRO A 356 4.40 -31.49 3.61
N MET A 357 4.20 -30.61 4.58
CA MET A 357 5.22 -29.67 5.07
C MET A 357 5.04 -29.38 6.56
N ILE A 358 6.15 -29.15 7.26
CA ILE A 358 6.16 -28.66 8.65
C ILE A 358 6.61 -27.19 8.65
N GLU A 359 5.82 -26.31 9.26
CA GLU A 359 6.24 -24.96 9.63
C GLU A 359 6.74 -24.95 11.09
N LEU A 360 8.04 -24.96 11.29
CA LEU A 360 8.68 -24.89 12.61
C LEU A 360 8.60 -23.45 13.16
N ASN A 361 7.77 -23.27 14.18
CA ASN A 361 7.51 -21.98 14.80
C ASN A 361 8.41 -21.73 16.01
N ILE A 362 9.53 -21.04 15.76
CA ILE A 362 10.48 -20.62 16.81
C ILE A 362 10.23 -19.19 17.31
N SER A 363 9.04 -18.63 17.05
CA SER A 363 8.80 -17.20 17.18
C SER A 363 7.64 -16.80 18.11
N CYS A 364 7.01 -17.75 18.79
CA CYS A 364 5.83 -17.47 19.61
C CYS A 364 6.14 -16.53 20.80
N PRO A 365 5.56 -15.31 20.85
CA PRO A 365 5.82 -14.31 21.91
C PRO A 365 5.16 -14.61 23.25
N ASN A 366 4.18 -15.52 23.28
CA ASN A 366 3.25 -15.68 24.38
C ASN A 366 3.62 -16.83 25.34
N VAL A 367 4.83 -17.37 25.24
CA VAL A 367 5.31 -18.47 26.11
C VAL A 367 6.45 -18.01 27.01
N LYS A 368 6.30 -18.23 28.33
CA LYS A 368 7.28 -17.83 29.36
C LYS A 368 8.63 -18.54 29.25
N ALA A 369 8.70 -19.69 28.56
CA ALA A 369 9.92 -20.45 28.29
C ALA A 369 9.87 -21.13 26.91
N GLY A 370 10.99 -21.15 26.19
CA GLY A 370 11.18 -21.92 24.96
C GLY A 370 11.00 -21.12 23.67
N GLY A 371 9.77 -21.02 23.16
CA GLY A 371 9.42 -20.57 21.80
C GLY A 371 10.19 -19.36 21.27
N MET A 372 9.79 -18.13 21.64
CA MET A 372 10.47 -16.92 21.18
C MET A 372 11.95 -16.87 21.56
N ALA A 373 12.38 -17.46 22.69
CA ALA A 373 13.79 -17.45 23.07
C ALA A 373 14.69 -18.12 22.01
N PHE A 374 14.18 -19.13 21.29
CA PHE A 374 14.91 -19.74 20.17
C PHE A 374 15.02 -18.81 18.96
N GLY A 375 13.95 -18.06 18.63
CA GLY A 375 13.92 -17.20 17.45
C GLY A 375 14.55 -15.81 17.62
N MET A 376 15.16 -15.52 18.77
CA MET A 376 15.79 -14.23 19.06
C MET A 376 17.32 -14.25 18.95
N ASP A 377 17.93 -15.43 18.85
CA ASP A 377 19.38 -15.65 18.82
C ASP A 377 19.76 -16.65 17.72
N CYS A 378 20.83 -16.35 16.99
CA CYS A 378 21.28 -17.17 15.86
C CYS A 378 21.66 -18.60 16.27
N ALA A 379 22.37 -18.76 17.39
CA ALA A 379 22.85 -20.07 17.83
C ALA A 379 21.70 -20.94 18.34
N GLN A 380 20.75 -20.35 19.09
CA GLN A 380 19.56 -21.07 19.54
C GLN A 380 18.64 -21.45 18.38
N ALA A 381 18.45 -20.55 17.40
CA ALA A 381 17.65 -20.82 16.20
C ALA A 381 18.26 -21.96 15.36
N ALA A 382 19.58 -21.93 15.14
CA ALA A 382 20.29 -23.02 14.46
C ALA A 382 20.18 -24.34 15.24
N ARG A 383 20.34 -24.30 16.57
CA ARG A 383 20.26 -25.49 17.43
C ARG A 383 18.92 -26.20 17.31
N VAL A 384 17.81 -25.47 17.45
CA VAL A 384 16.47 -26.08 17.36
C VAL A 384 16.16 -26.55 15.95
N THR A 385 16.53 -25.76 14.93
CA THR A 385 16.29 -26.12 13.52
C THR A 385 17.06 -27.38 13.14
N GLY A 386 18.35 -27.46 13.49
CA GLY A 386 19.18 -28.63 13.19
C GLY A 386 18.72 -29.89 13.93
N ALA A 387 18.28 -29.76 15.18
CA ALA A 387 17.73 -30.88 15.94
C ALA A 387 16.42 -31.42 15.33
N VAL A 388 15.54 -30.54 14.88
CA VAL A 388 14.30 -30.92 14.18
C VAL A 388 14.62 -31.51 12.82
N ARG A 389 15.49 -30.88 12.03
CA ARG A 389 15.92 -31.37 10.72
C ARG A 389 16.47 -32.80 10.80
N ALA A 390 17.21 -33.14 11.86
CA ALA A 390 17.79 -34.47 12.05
C ALA A 390 16.76 -35.60 12.20
N VAL A 391 15.50 -35.28 12.53
CA VAL A 391 14.46 -36.29 12.82
C VAL A 391 13.27 -36.28 11.86
N THR A 392 13.27 -35.36 10.89
CA THR A 392 12.27 -35.34 9.81
C THR A 392 12.97 -35.33 8.46
N LYS A 393 12.31 -35.82 7.41
CA LYS A 393 12.72 -35.61 6.00
C LYS A 393 11.75 -34.75 5.22
N LYS A 394 10.62 -34.37 5.82
CA LYS A 394 9.64 -33.48 5.19
C LYS A 394 10.24 -32.10 4.96
N PRO A 395 9.78 -31.37 3.93
CA PRO A 395 10.07 -29.95 3.76
C PRO A 395 9.83 -29.17 5.06
N LEU A 396 10.86 -28.44 5.49
CA LEU A 396 10.90 -27.73 6.76
C LEU A 396 10.95 -26.22 6.52
N MET A 397 9.82 -25.56 6.70
CA MET A 397 9.72 -24.10 6.69
C MET A 397 9.93 -23.57 8.11
N VAL A 398 10.79 -22.57 8.32
CA VAL A 398 11.03 -22.01 9.67
C VAL A 398 10.41 -20.62 9.79
N LYS A 399 9.52 -20.44 10.78
CA LYS A 399 8.80 -19.18 11.01
C LYS A 399 9.54 -18.26 11.98
N LEU A 400 9.98 -17.12 11.48
CA LEU A 400 10.86 -16.20 12.22
C LEU A 400 10.10 -15.09 12.97
N SER A 401 10.69 -14.64 14.07
CA SER A 401 10.18 -13.56 14.91
C SER A 401 10.64 -12.22 14.34
N PRO A 402 9.75 -11.24 14.12
CA PRO A 402 10.19 -9.88 13.77
C PRO A 402 10.89 -9.19 14.94
N ASN A 403 10.83 -9.75 16.14
CA ASN A 403 11.39 -9.15 17.35
C ASN A 403 12.88 -9.48 17.54
N ALA A 404 13.45 -10.34 16.68
CA ALA A 404 14.87 -10.69 16.73
C ALA A 404 15.76 -9.46 16.49
N PRO A 405 16.76 -9.18 17.34
CA PRO A 405 17.67 -8.06 17.14
C PRO A 405 18.46 -8.16 15.82
N ASP A 406 18.84 -9.38 15.42
CA ASP A 406 19.47 -9.69 14.14
C ASP A 406 18.64 -10.73 13.38
N LEU A 407 17.54 -10.26 12.77
CA LEU A 407 16.65 -11.12 11.99
C LEU A 407 17.36 -11.81 10.81
N ILE A 408 18.26 -11.10 10.12
CA ILE A 408 18.94 -11.64 8.95
C ILE A 408 19.95 -12.70 9.38
N GLY A 409 20.70 -12.48 10.45
CA GLY A 409 21.59 -13.49 11.04
C GLY A 409 20.82 -14.74 11.47
N VAL A 410 19.67 -14.58 12.13
CA VAL A 410 18.80 -15.71 12.51
C VAL A 410 18.34 -16.48 11.27
N ALA A 411 17.90 -15.77 10.22
CA ALA A 411 17.48 -16.38 8.96
C ALA A 411 18.61 -17.19 8.29
N MET A 412 19.83 -16.65 8.27
CA MET A 412 21.00 -17.37 7.74
C MET A 412 21.37 -18.58 8.59
N ALA A 413 21.24 -18.48 9.91
CA ALA A 413 21.54 -19.55 10.84
C ALA A 413 20.57 -20.74 10.68
N VAL A 414 19.26 -20.49 10.54
CA VAL A 414 18.28 -21.57 10.31
C VAL A 414 18.43 -22.20 8.93
N ARG A 415 18.76 -21.41 7.89
CA ARG A 415 19.11 -21.94 6.56
C ARG A 415 20.27 -22.92 6.64
N GLN A 416 21.38 -22.51 7.27
CA GLN A 416 22.56 -23.36 7.44
C GLN A 416 22.27 -24.61 8.29
N ALA A 417 21.32 -24.52 9.21
CA ALA A 417 20.87 -25.64 10.03
C ALA A 417 19.88 -26.60 9.32
N GLY A 418 19.52 -26.32 8.06
CA GLY A 418 18.72 -27.21 7.21
C GLY A 418 17.25 -26.82 7.05
N ALA A 419 16.90 -25.55 7.24
CA ALA A 419 15.61 -25.05 6.78
C ALA A 419 15.52 -25.09 5.24
N ASP A 420 14.41 -25.57 4.71
CA ASP A 420 14.14 -25.62 3.26
C ASP A 420 13.36 -24.38 2.77
N ALA A 421 12.70 -23.67 3.68
CA ALA A 421 11.99 -22.41 3.43
C ALA A 421 11.96 -21.55 4.70
N ILE A 422 11.66 -20.26 4.56
CA ILE A 422 11.47 -19.34 5.69
C ILE A 422 10.11 -18.67 5.56
N SER A 423 9.33 -18.59 6.64
CA SER A 423 8.14 -17.72 6.71
C SER A 423 8.38 -16.52 7.63
N LEU A 424 7.96 -15.34 7.18
CA LEU A 424 8.28 -14.06 7.83
C LEU A 424 7.19 -13.02 7.54
N VAL A 425 6.53 -12.39 8.51
CA VAL A 425 6.82 -12.32 9.95
C VAL A 425 5.77 -13.01 10.83
N ASN A 426 6.17 -13.46 12.03
CA ASN A 426 5.23 -13.62 13.13
C ASN A 426 4.81 -12.24 13.71
N THR A 427 4.05 -12.20 14.80
CA THR A 427 3.53 -10.94 15.38
C THR A 427 4.62 -10.09 16.06
N PHE A 428 4.45 -8.77 16.02
CA PHE A 428 5.30 -7.81 16.76
C PHE A 428 4.88 -7.74 18.24
N GLN A 429 5.79 -7.47 19.17
CA GLN A 429 5.39 -7.25 20.56
C GLN A 429 4.74 -5.88 20.77
N ALA A 430 3.58 -5.85 21.42
CA ALA A 430 2.87 -4.63 21.80
C ALA A 430 2.18 -4.76 23.16
N THR A 431 1.71 -3.62 23.68
CA THR A 431 0.90 -3.52 24.92
C THR A 431 -0.34 -2.70 24.62
N SER A 432 -1.48 -3.08 25.22
CA SER A 432 -2.69 -2.26 25.25
C SER A 432 -3.03 -1.93 26.70
N ILE A 433 -3.40 -0.67 26.95
CA ILE A 433 -3.78 -0.15 28.28
C ILE A 433 -5.26 0.23 28.26
N ASN A 434 -6.01 -0.31 29.22
CA ASN A 434 -7.37 0.14 29.46
C ASN A 434 -7.34 1.52 30.13
N ILE A 435 -7.88 2.53 29.46
CA ILE A 435 -7.79 3.93 29.88
C ILE A 435 -8.55 4.24 31.17
N GLU A 436 -9.64 3.50 31.45
CA GLU A 436 -10.47 3.69 32.64
C GLU A 436 -9.79 3.16 33.91
N THR A 437 -9.07 2.04 33.77
CA THR A 437 -8.39 1.38 34.89
C THR A 437 -6.92 1.74 35.00
N GLY A 438 -6.31 2.28 33.94
CA GLY A 438 -4.88 2.52 33.82
C GLY A 438 -4.03 1.25 33.82
N ARG A 439 -4.63 0.08 33.55
CA ARG A 439 -3.96 -1.24 33.62
C ARG A 439 -3.83 -1.89 32.24
N PRO A 440 -2.87 -2.80 32.04
CA PRO A 440 -2.81 -3.63 30.84
C PRO A 440 -4.12 -4.40 30.61
N VAL A 441 -4.58 -4.44 29.37
CA VAL A 441 -5.77 -5.21 28.97
C VAL A 441 -5.55 -6.71 29.20
N PHE A 442 -4.34 -7.18 28.89
CA PHE A 442 -3.95 -8.58 29.01
C PHE A 442 -3.22 -8.83 30.33
N GLU A 443 -3.46 -9.99 30.95
CA GLU A 443 -2.65 -10.44 32.09
C GLU A 443 -1.16 -10.56 31.73
N ASN A 444 -0.87 -11.02 30.50
CA ASN A 444 0.44 -10.90 29.89
C ASN A 444 0.59 -9.50 29.28
N ILE A 445 1.31 -8.60 29.96
CA ILE A 445 1.46 -7.18 29.56
C ILE A 445 1.90 -6.99 28.09
N ARG A 446 2.74 -7.89 27.59
CA ARG A 446 3.18 -7.92 26.18
C ARG A 446 2.46 -9.04 25.45
N ALA A 447 1.92 -8.70 24.28
CA ALA A 447 1.14 -9.58 23.43
C ALA A 447 1.45 -9.32 21.94
N GLY A 448 0.92 -10.15 21.05
CA GLY A 448 1.25 -10.14 19.62
C GLY A 448 0.39 -9.17 18.80
N PHE A 449 1.01 -8.15 18.21
CA PHE A 449 0.38 -7.19 17.30
C PHE A 449 0.48 -7.63 15.83
N SER A 450 -0.64 -7.52 15.12
CA SER A 450 -0.80 -7.92 13.73
C SER A 450 -1.86 -7.06 13.01
N GLY A 451 -2.06 -7.30 11.72
CA GLY A 451 -3.02 -6.57 10.87
C GLY A 451 -2.36 -5.58 9.91
N PRO A 452 -3.15 -4.85 9.10
CA PRO A 452 -2.63 -3.94 8.07
C PRO A 452 -1.56 -2.95 8.54
N ALA A 453 -1.64 -2.51 9.80
CA ALA A 453 -0.68 -1.60 10.42
C ALA A 453 0.76 -2.13 10.39
N VAL A 454 0.99 -3.45 10.43
CA VAL A 454 2.34 -4.02 10.44
C VAL A 454 2.93 -4.22 9.05
N LYS A 455 2.12 -4.11 7.98
CA LYS A 455 2.53 -4.44 6.60
C LYS A 455 3.79 -3.70 6.15
N PRO A 456 3.95 -2.37 6.34
CA PRO A 456 5.16 -1.69 5.89
C PRO A 456 6.44 -2.19 6.58
N ILE A 457 6.32 -2.61 7.84
CA ILE A 457 7.45 -3.14 8.63
C ILE A 457 7.75 -4.57 8.18
N ALA A 458 6.72 -5.41 7.99
CA ALA A 458 6.85 -6.76 7.48
C ALA A 458 7.48 -6.78 6.07
N LEU A 459 7.01 -5.93 5.15
CA LEU A 459 7.55 -5.81 3.80
C LEU A 459 9.02 -5.41 3.80
N ARG A 460 9.44 -4.46 4.65
CA ARG A 460 10.86 -4.12 4.79
C ARG A 460 11.67 -5.34 5.21
N MET A 461 11.22 -6.07 6.23
CA MET A 461 11.91 -7.27 6.72
C MET A 461 12.03 -8.37 5.66
N VAL A 462 10.93 -8.63 4.93
CA VAL A 462 10.91 -9.59 3.81
C VAL A 462 11.85 -9.12 2.70
N TYR A 463 11.82 -7.84 2.33
CA TYR A 463 12.69 -7.27 1.31
C TYR A 463 14.17 -7.40 1.68
N ASP A 464 14.53 -7.04 2.92
CA ASP A 464 15.91 -7.15 3.42
C ASP A 464 16.40 -8.61 3.42
N LEU A 465 15.53 -9.56 3.79
CA LEU A 465 15.85 -10.98 3.74
C LEU A 465 16.01 -11.48 2.29
N CYS A 466 15.11 -11.11 1.40
CA CYS A 466 15.21 -11.45 -0.03
C CYS A 466 16.49 -10.87 -0.64
N LEU A 467 16.88 -9.64 -0.27
CA LEU A 467 18.14 -9.02 -0.72
C LEU A 467 19.37 -9.71 -0.13
N ALA A 468 19.30 -10.21 1.10
CA ALA A 468 20.38 -11.03 1.67
C ALA A 468 20.47 -12.39 0.96
N MET A 469 19.33 -13.04 0.70
CA MET A 469 19.24 -14.32 0.00
C MET A 469 19.74 -14.23 -1.45
N SER A 470 19.46 -13.12 -2.16
CA SER A 470 19.88 -12.94 -3.55
C SER A 470 21.41 -12.89 -3.73
N LYS A 471 22.15 -12.54 -2.68
CA LYS A 471 23.62 -12.51 -2.66
C LYS A 471 24.26 -13.90 -2.54
N LEU A 472 23.47 -14.92 -2.17
CA LEU A 472 23.95 -16.29 -2.08
C LEU A 472 23.98 -16.97 -3.46
N PRO A 473 24.82 -18.00 -3.65
CA PRO A 473 24.73 -18.88 -4.81
C PRO A 473 23.32 -19.46 -4.97
N GLU A 474 22.84 -19.65 -6.19
CA GLU A 474 21.47 -20.09 -6.47
C GLU A 474 21.06 -21.36 -5.71
N LYS A 475 21.93 -22.38 -5.73
CA LYS A 475 21.75 -23.66 -5.00
C LYS A 475 21.63 -23.53 -3.48
N GLU A 476 22.00 -22.37 -2.94
CA GLU A 476 22.01 -22.07 -1.52
C GLU A 476 20.83 -21.19 -1.10
N ARG A 477 20.05 -20.70 -2.06
CA ARG A 477 18.86 -19.89 -1.81
C ARG A 477 17.72 -20.80 -1.39
N ILE A 478 16.93 -20.33 -0.43
CA ILE A 478 15.68 -20.97 -0.03
C ILE A 478 14.53 -19.96 -0.17
N PRO A 479 13.31 -20.41 -0.52
CA PRO A 479 12.15 -19.55 -0.66
C PRO A 479 11.79 -18.83 0.64
N VAL A 480 11.22 -17.63 0.48
CA VAL A 480 10.72 -16.79 1.57
C VAL A 480 9.21 -16.59 1.38
N VAL A 481 8.42 -17.02 2.36
CA VAL A 481 6.98 -16.82 2.43
C VAL A 481 6.69 -15.58 3.27
N GLY A 482 6.29 -14.49 2.60
CA GLY A 482 5.96 -13.23 3.23
C GLY A 482 4.56 -13.25 3.86
N LEU A 483 4.45 -12.80 5.12
CA LEU A 483 3.17 -12.56 5.79
C LEU A 483 3.27 -11.35 6.73
N GLY A 484 2.12 -10.75 7.03
CA GLY A 484 2.00 -9.61 7.94
C GLY A 484 1.25 -8.44 7.32
N GLY A 485 -0.02 -8.28 7.68
CA GLY A 485 -0.86 -7.15 7.24
C GLY A 485 -1.32 -7.20 5.79
N ILE A 486 -1.34 -8.38 5.18
CA ILE A 486 -1.96 -8.64 3.88
C ILE A 486 -3.48 -8.61 4.06
N SER A 487 -4.17 -7.72 3.33
CA SER A 487 -5.62 -7.50 3.43
C SER A 487 -6.33 -7.46 2.09
N CYS A 488 -5.58 -7.37 0.99
CA CYS A 488 -6.09 -7.38 -0.36
C CYS A 488 -5.04 -7.96 -1.32
N TRP A 489 -5.45 -8.23 -2.56
CA TRP A 489 -4.56 -8.80 -3.58
C TRP A 489 -3.39 -7.88 -3.93
N GLN A 490 -3.51 -6.56 -3.77
CA GLN A 490 -2.40 -5.62 -3.99
C GLN A 490 -1.32 -5.69 -2.90
N ASP A 491 -1.64 -6.28 -1.74
CA ASP A 491 -0.68 -6.48 -0.65
C ASP A 491 0.15 -7.75 -0.83
N ALA A 492 -0.39 -8.76 -1.51
CA ALA A 492 0.25 -10.02 -1.85
C ALA A 492 1.15 -9.85 -3.08
#